data_AF-A0A948VFD6-F1
#
_entry.id   AF-A0A948VFD6-F1
#
_cell.length_a   1.000
_cell.length_b   1.000
_cell.length_c   1.000
_cell.angle_alpha   90.00
_cell.angle_beta   90.00
_cell.angle_gamma   90.00
#
_symmetry.space_group_name_H-M   'P 1'
#
loop_
_entity.id
_entity.type
_entity.pdbx_description
1 polymer ?
#
loop_
_entity_poly.entity_id
_entity_poly.type
_entity_poly.pdbx_seq_one_letter_code
_entity_poly.pdbx_strand_id
1 'polypeptide(L)' 'MPTNSKPEEKKISKEDLLEKALKPAQDAMKLHPFYKGKIEVSPKSYIRNIDDFAIWYTPGVASVCKDIQKN' A
#
# COMPACT_ATOMS: atom_id res chain seq x y z
N MET A 1 5.52 -50.07 21.71
CA MET A 1 6.05 -48.74 21.30
C MET A 1 5.61 -48.50 19.87
N PRO A 2 4.95 -47.38 19.57
CA PRO A 2 5.65 -46.11 19.35
C PRO A 2 5.06 -44.94 20.14
N THR A 3 5.88 -43.90 20.26
CA THR A 3 5.80 -42.75 21.15
C THR A 3 4.84 -41.67 20.64
N ASN A 4 4.07 -41.14 21.59
CA ASN A 4 3.31 -39.90 21.55
C ASN A 4 4.16 -38.71 21.06
N SER A 5 3.69 -37.97 20.06
CA SER A 5 4.25 -36.67 19.66
C SER A 5 3.11 -35.70 19.29
N LYS A 6 2.38 -35.26 20.33
CA LYS A 6 1.60 -34.01 20.23
C LYS A 6 2.58 -32.84 20.24
N PRO A 7 2.44 -31.85 19.35
CA PRO A 7 3.33 -30.70 19.33
C PRO A 7 3.15 -29.88 20.62
N GLU A 8 4.26 -29.58 21.30
CA GLU A 8 4.30 -28.77 22.50
C GLU A 8 3.82 -27.34 22.21
N GLU A 9 2.68 -26.97 22.80
CA GLU A 9 2.22 -25.58 22.88
C GLU A 9 3.17 -24.78 23.78
N LYS A 10 4.10 -24.04 23.17
CA LYS A 10 4.95 -23.07 23.86
C LYS A 10 4.08 -22.03 24.57
N LYS A 11 4.07 -22.05 25.92
CA LYS A 11 3.51 -20.99 26.77
C LYS A 11 4.28 -19.69 26.52
N ILE A 12 3.70 -18.77 25.78
CA ILE A 12 4.23 -17.42 25.55
C ILE A 12 4.16 -16.65 26.87
N SER A 13 5.26 -16.02 27.31
CA SER A 13 5.27 -15.22 28.55
C SER A 13 4.47 -13.91 28.37
N LYS A 14 4.01 -13.33 29.48
CA LYS A 14 3.29 -12.04 29.44
C LYS A 14 4.17 -10.91 28.90
N GLU A 15 5.46 -10.95 29.19
CA GLU A 15 6.46 -10.00 28.70
C GLU A 15 6.65 -10.13 27.18
N ASP A 16 6.73 -11.35 26.66
CA ASP A 16 6.83 -11.61 25.21
C ASP A 16 5.59 -11.09 24.44
N LEU A 17 4.42 -11.12 25.07
CA LEU A 17 3.18 -10.58 24.50
C LEU A 17 3.20 -9.04 24.48
N LEU A 18 3.75 -8.40 25.51
CA LEU A 18 3.87 -6.94 25.60
C LEU A 18 4.87 -6.39 24.57
N GLU A 19 6.02 -7.04 24.38
CA GLU A 19 6.98 -6.63 23.33
C GLU A 19 6.36 -6.74 21.93
N LYS A 20 5.63 -7.82 21.65
CA LYS A 20 4.91 -7.97 20.37
C LYS A 20 3.86 -6.89 20.16
N ALA A 21 3.20 -6.42 21.22
CA ALA A 21 2.22 -5.35 21.14
C ALA A 21 2.83 -3.97 20.87
N LEU A 22 4.08 -3.72 21.29
CA LEU A 22 4.78 -2.45 21.08
C LEU A 22 5.45 -2.35 19.71
N LYS A 23 5.77 -3.49 19.08
CA LYS A 23 6.45 -3.56 17.80
C LYS A 23 5.75 -2.75 16.67
N PRO A 24 4.41 -2.80 16.48
CA PRO A 24 3.74 -1.99 15.47
C PRO A 24 3.92 -0.48 15.67
N ALA A 25 3.94 0.00 16.92
CA ALA A 25 4.15 1.41 17.22
C ALA A 25 5.58 1.85 16.90
N GLN A 26 6.57 1.00 17.22
CA GLN A 26 7.97 1.24 16.87
C GLN A 26 8.18 1.25 15.36
N ASP A 27 7.57 0.32 14.64
CA ASP A 27 7.62 0.26 13.18
C ASP A 27 6.94 1.47 12.56
N ALA A 28 5.79 1.91 13.09
CA ALA A 28 5.11 3.12 12.62
C ALA A 28 6.03 4.36 12.71
N MET A 29 6.76 4.53 13.81
CA MET A 29 7.69 5.67 13.99
C MET A 29 8.84 5.68 12.97
N LYS A 30 9.26 4.52 12.46
CA LYS A 30 10.29 4.41 11.42
C LYS A 30 9.71 4.58 10.02
N LEU A 31 8.54 4.00 9.76
CA LEU A 31 7.96 3.92 8.43
C LEU A 31 7.26 5.22 8.00
N HIS A 32 6.68 5.99 8.93
CA HIS A 32 6.01 7.25 8.56
C HIS A 32 6.97 8.30 8.00
N PRO A 33 8.16 8.55 8.58
CA PRO A 33 9.16 9.43 7.99
C PRO A 33 9.72 8.90 6.67
N PHE A 34 9.91 7.58 6.56
CA PHE A 34 10.43 6.93 5.36
C PHE A 34 9.48 7.08 4.16
N TYR A 35 8.21 6.71 4.32
CA TYR A 35 7.19 6.83 3.28
C TYR A 35 6.58 8.23 3.14
N LYS A 36 6.95 9.17 4.03
CA LYS A 36 6.51 10.58 4.04
C LYS A 36 4.99 10.74 3.99
N GLY A 37 4.27 9.84 4.63
CA GLY A 37 2.83 9.75 4.55
C GLY A 37 2.35 8.32 4.50
N LYS A 38 1.09 8.15 4.12
CA LYS A 38 0.41 6.84 4.06
C LYS A 38 -0.23 6.56 2.70
N ILE A 39 -0.32 7.58 1.85
CA ILE A 39 -1.10 7.56 0.61
C ILE A 39 -0.20 8.00 -0.53
N GLU A 40 -0.30 7.27 -1.63
CA GLU A 40 0.28 7.60 -2.92
C GLU A 40 -0.85 7.61 -3.96
N VAL A 41 -0.76 8.51 -4.94
CA VAL A 41 -1.61 8.50 -6.13
C VAL A 41 -0.71 8.22 -7.33
N SER A 42 -0.98 7.11 -8.01
CA SER A 42 -0.23 6.68 -9.19
C SER A 42 -1.13 6.69 -10.43
N PRO A 43 -0.64 7.13 -11.61
CA PRO A 43 -1.40 7.09 -12.85
C PRO A 43 -1.83 5.66 -13.22
N LYS A 44 -3.08 5.51 -13.67
CA LYS A 44 -3.55 4.23 -14.24
C LYS A 44 -3.13 4.04 -15.70
N SER A 45 -2.92 5.15 -16.42
CA SER A 45 -2.51 5.16 -17.82
C SER A 45 -0.99 5.21 -17.97
N TYR A 46 -0.50 4.63 -19.06
CA TYR A 46 0.92 4.73 -19.41
C TYR A 46 1.28 6.14 -19.86
N ILE A 47 2.38 6.65 -19.31
CA ILE A 47 3.03 7.92 -19.72
C ILE A 47 4.51 7.58 -19.95
N ARG A 48 4.89 7.41 -21.21
CA ARG A 48 6.26 7.01 -21.63
C ARG A 48 7.08 8.21 -22.07
N ASN A 49 6.45 9.13 -22.79
CA ASN A 49 7.08 10.32 -23.36
C ASN A 49 6.07 11.48 -23.42
N ILE A 50 6.50 12.61 -23.99
CA ILE A 50 5.67 13.82 -24.05
C ILE A 50 4.41 13.64 -24.91
N ASP A 51 4.44 12.76 -25.92
CA ASP A 51 3.33 12.55 -26.84
C ASP A 51 2.13 11.92 -26.14
N ASP A 52 2.35 11.10 -25.10
CA ASP A 52 1.26 10.51 -24.32
C ASP A 52 0.41 11.60 -23.60
N PHE A 53 0.98 12.78 -23.30
CA PHE A 53 0.20 13.90 -22.74
C PHE A 53 -0.78 14.50 -23.75
N ALA A 54 -0.54 14.38 -25.05
CA ALA A 54 -1.49 14.84 -26.07
C ALA A 54 -2.81 14.04 -26.02
N ILE A 55 -2.79 12.83 -25.46
CA ILE A 55 -3.96 11.97 -25.27
C ILE A 55 -4.68 12.33 -23.96
N TRP A 56 -3.97 12.32 -22.84
CA TRP A 56 -4.54 12.46 -21.50
C TRP A 56 -4.80 13.91 -21.07
N TYR A 57 -4.16 14.87 -21.73
CA TYR A 57 -4.27 16.30 -21.46
C TYR A 57 -4.56 17.05 -22.77
N THR A 58 -3.96 18.20 -23.00
CA THR A 58 -4.18 18.99 -24.22
C THR A 58 -3.42 18.39 -25.41
N PRO A 59 -4.05 18.24 -26.60
CA PRO A 59 -5.43 18.60 -26.96
C PRO A 59 -6.49 17.49 -26.76
N GLY A 60 -6.10 16.25 -26.50
CA GLY A 60 -6.98 15.07 -26.50
C GLY A 60 -8.14 15.12 -25.50
N VAL A 61 -7.90 15.61 -24.29
CA VAL A 61 -8.89 15.71 -23.20
C VAL A 61 -10.12 16.53 -23.59
N ALA A 62 -9.97 17.49 -24.51
CA ALA A 62 -11.07 18.35 -24.96
C ALA A 62 -12.21 17.55 -25.62
N SER A 63 -11.89 16.41 -26.24
CA SER A 63 -12.90 15.52 -26.85
C SER A 63 -13.81 14.90 -25.79
N VAL A 64 -13.21 14.38 -24.71
CA VAL A 64 -13.92 13.79 -23.56
C VAL A 64 -14.79 14.82 -22.87
N CYS A 65 -14.27 16.03 -22.63
CA CYS A 65 -15.06 17.11 -22.02
C CYS A 65 -16.31 17.46 -22.83
N LYS A 66 -16.19 17.56 -24.16
CA LYS A 66 -17.32 17.84 -25.05
C LYS A 66 -18.35 16.70 -25.09
N ASP A 67 -17.89 15.46 -24.98
CA ASP A 67 -18.77 14.30 -24.95
C ASP A 67 -19.60 14.26 -23.66
N ILE A 68 -18.94 14.46 -22.51
CA ILE A 68 -19.61 14.56 -21.20
C ILE A 68 -20.61 15.71 -21.18
N GLN A 69 -20.28 16.87 -21.78
CA GLN A 69 -21.18 18.01 -21.85
C GLN A 69 -22.46 17.75 -22.64
N LYS A 70 -22.42 16.85 -23.65
CA LYS A 70 -23.57 16.55 -24.52
C LYS A 70 -24.54 15.55 -23.90
N ASN A 71 -24.13 14.82 -22.87
CA ASN A 71 -24.94 13.87 -22.13
C ASN A 71 -25.73 14.57 -21.01
#